data_AF-A0A1Z4GRW8-F1
#
_entry.id   AF-A0A1Z4GRW8-F1
#
_cell.length_a   1.000
_cell.length_b   1.000
_cell.length_c   1.000
_cell.angle_alpha   90.00
_cell.angle_beta   90.00
_cell.angle_gamma   90.00
#
_symmetry.space_group_name_H-M   'P 1'
#
loop_
_entity.id
_entity.type
_entity.pdbx_description
1 polymer ?
#
loop_
_entity_poly.entity_id
_entity_poly.type
_entity_poly.pdbx_seq_one_letter_code
_entity_poly.pdbx_strand_id
1 'polypeptide(L)'
;MFNLPAISKLLQDNPDLLTTEGLSALLHDCICLKYAQHHRFTYPSLLVDNSIYLELAQMGTSKVEDEALIRRVMASSKIWTADGCESQEEAADFLVLFRKIRDNIHQLQQDLGISGVSQRHISIRDHLFSYPAPEDQLILLEYDRRVLKNAVPGVIKYFLELVQMSPTYNLFFVDENENKIPTTVAIVEDAAARAVKAEIYSESYNWKPTNTNCWEGKPAPQLHPDEIHLILHLDWDENKFMFFDAHYPDISRWPWLTNN
;
A
#
# COMPACT_ATOMS: atom_id res chain seq x y z
N MET A 1 -8.19 -7.25 -27.79
CA MET A 1 -7.88 -8.56 -27.18
C MET A 1 -6.38 -8.60 -26.93
N PHE A 2 -5.96 -8.43 -25.69
CA PHE A 2 -4.56 -8.63 -25.28
C PHE A 2 -4.22 -10.11 -25.42
N ASN A 3 -3.71 -10.50 -26.59
CA ASN A 3 -3.22 -11.85 -26.84
C ASN A 3 -1.68 -11.81 -26.75
N LEU A 4 -1.17 -11.51 -25.55
CA LEU A 4 0.25 -11.58 -25.26
C LEU A 4 0.57 -13.04 -24.87
N PRO A 5 1.50 -13.72 -25.56
CA PRO A 5 1.96 -15.06 -25.19
C PRO A 5 2.40 -15.13 -23.72
N ALA A 6 3.04 -14.08 -23.20
CA ALA A 6 3.36 -13.92 -21.78
C ALA A 6 2.15 -14.07 -20.85
N ILE A 7 1.02 -13.41 -21.12
CA ILE A 7 -0.18 -13.50 -20.28
C ILE A 7 -0.75 -14.92 -20.29
N SER A 8 -0.72 -15.60 -21.44
CA SER A 8 -1.17 -17.00 -21.53
C SER A 8 -0.30 -17.94 -20.71
N LYS A 9 1.02 -17.71 -20.69
CA LYS A 9 1.96 -18.49 -19.89
C LYS A 9 1.81 -18.20 -18.40
N LEU A 10 1.66 -16.94 -18.02
CA LEU A 10 1.43 -16.52 -16.63
C LEU A 10 0.09 -17.03 -16.10
N LEU A 11 -0.93 -17.17 -16.95
CA LEU A 11 -2.21 -17.80 -16.58
C LEU A 11 -2.09 -19.31 -16.31
N GLN A 12 -1.13 -20.00 -16.94
CA GLN A 12 -0.84 -21.40 -16.62
C GLN A 12 -0.16 -21.52 -15.25
N ASP A 13 0.66 -20.54 -14.89
CA ASP A 13 1.31 -20.45 -13.59
C ASP A 13 0.30 -20.06 -12.48
N ASN A 14 -0.57 -19.08 -12.77
CA ASN A 14 -1.58 -18.56 -11.84
C ASN A 14 -2.95 -18.42 -12.55
N PRO A 15 -3.94 -19.29 -12.28
CA PRO A 15 -5.27 -19.16 -12.87
C PRO A 15 -6.00 -17.89 -12.44
N ASP A 16 -5.63 -17.32 -11.29
CA ASP A 16 -6.22 -16.09 -10.74
C ASP A 16 -5.49 -14.82 -11.21
N LEU A 17 -4.59 -14.91 -12.22
CA LEU A 17 -3.84 -13.76 -12.71
C LEU A 17 -4.73 -12.55 -13.06
N LEU A 18 -5.89 -12.80 -13.68
CA LEU A 18 -6.82 -11.77 -14.12
C LEU A 18 -7.84 -11.37 -13.03
N THR A 19 -7.37 -11.32 -11.79
CA THR A 19 -8.09 -10.79 -10.63
C THR A 19 -7.34 -9.58 -10.06
N THR A 20 -7.96 -8.86 -9.13
CA THR A 20 -7.32 -7.76 -8.39
C THR A 20 -6.02 -8.24 -7.74
N GLU A 21 -6.09 -9.36 -7.01
CA GLU A 21 -4.97 -9.94 -6.29
C GLU A 21 -3.90 -10.47 -7.25
N GLY A 22 -4.31 -11.09 -8.36
CA GLY A 22 -3.41 -11.62 -9.37
C GLY A 22 -2.57 -10.55 -10.07
N LEU A 23 -3.20 -9.46 -10.52
CA LEU A 23 -2.49 -8.36 -11.17
C LEU A 23 -1.63 -7.57 -10.18
N SER A 24 -2.12 -7.35 -8.95
CA SER A 24 -1.34 -6.72 -7.87
C SER A 24 -0.10 -7.55 -7.54
N ALA A 25 -0.24 -8.87 -7.43
CA ALA A 25 0.87 -9.79 -7.23
C ALA A 25 1.86 -9.75 -8.40
N LEU A 26 1.39 -9.81 -9.65
CA LEU A 26 2.27 -9.73 -10.81
C LEU A 26 3.11 -8.45 -10.81
N LEU A 27 2.51 -7.28 -10.54
CA LEU A 27 3.23 -6.02 -10.46
C LEU A 27 4.28 -6.00 -9.36
N HIS A 28 3.92 -6.48 -8.16
CA HIS A 28 4.86 -6.62 -7.05
C HIS A 28 6.02 -7.56 -7.40
N ASP A 29 5.73 -8.70 -8.01
CA ASP A 29 6.72 -9.71 -8.35
C ASP A 29 7.66 -9.23 -9.48
N CYS A 30 7.15 -8.41 -10.41
CA CYS A 30 7.96 -7.70 -11.39
C CYS A 30 8.90 -6.66 -10.76
N ILE A 31 8.63 -6.16 -9.56
CA ILE A 31 9.56 -5.30 -8.81
C ILE A 31 10.65 -6.13 -8.13
N CYS A 32 10.28 -7.30 -7.59
CA CYS A 32 11.18 -8.19 -6.86
C CYS A 32 12.02 -9.14 -7.74
N LEU A 33 12.12 -8.86 -9.05
CA LEU A 33 12.85 -9.61 -10.09
C LEU A 33 13.81 -10.70 -9.59
N LYS A 34 13.50 -11.97 -9.86
CA LYS A 34 14.29 -13.18 -9.52
C LYS A 34 14.32 -13.58 -8.04
N TYR A 35 13.96 -12.70 -7.13
CA TYR A 35 14.00 -13.00 -5.70
C TYR A 35 12.68 -13.57 -5.24
N ALA A 36 12.45 -14.83 -5.61
CA ALA A 36 11.20 -15.56 -5.35
C ALA A 36 10.77 -15.50 -3.87
N GLN A 37 11.71 -15.38 -2.92
CA GLN A 37 11.40 -15.24 -1.50
C GLN A 37 10.68 -13.93 -1.12
N HIS A 38 10.66 -12.94 -2.00
CA HIS A 38 9.95 -11.67 -1.84
C HIS A 38 8.70 -11.57 -2.72
N HIS A 39 8.39 -12.62 -3.48
CA HIS A 39 7.20 -12.64 -4.33
C HIS A 39 5.93 -12.86 -3.52
N ARG A 40 4.84 -12.20 -3.91
CA ARG A 40 3.47 -12.49 -3.43
C ARG A 40 2.93 -13.76 -4.06
N PHE A 41 3.30 -14.05 -5.31
CA PHE A 41 3.03 -15.32 -5.98
C PHE A 41 4.27 -15.80 -6.75
N THR A 42 4.67 -17.06 -6.56
CA THR A 42 5.82 -17.59 -7.31
C THR A 42 5.39 -18.00 -8.71
N TYR A 43 5.56 -17.13 -9.72
CA TYR A 43 5.42 -17.46 -11.14
C TYR A 43 6.69 -18.15 -11.67
N PRO A 44 6.69 -19.46 -11.97
CA PRO A 44 7.87 -20.12 -12.57
C PRO A 44 8.35 -19.43 -13.84
N SER A 45 7.43 -18.95 -14.68
CA SER A 45 7.76 -18.30 -15.95
C SER A 45 8.55 -16.99 -15.76
N LEU A 46 8.23 -16.19 -14.74
CA LEU A 46 8.98 -14.96 -14.43
C LEU A 46 10.41 -15.24 -13.94
N LEU A 47 10.67 -16.43 -13.40
CA LEU A 47 11.98 -16.78 -12.87
C LEU A 47 12.92 -17.34 -13.94
N VAL A 48 12.36 -18.04 -14.93
CA VAL A 48 13.16 -18.80 -15.92
C VAL A 48 13.20 -18.16 -17.30
N ASP A 49 12.21 -17.31 -17.64
CA ASP A 49 12.04 -16.79 -18.99
C ASP A 49 12.03 -15.26 -19.01
N ASN A 50 13.20 -14.69 -19.28
CA ASN A 50 13.38 -13.24 -19.34
C ASN A 50 12.53 -12.56 -20.44
N SER A 51 12.10 -13.31 -21.46
CA SER A 51 11.26 -12.76 -22.53
C SER A 51 9.89 -12.33 -22.02
N ILE A 52 9.42 -12.90 -20.91
CA ILE A 52 8.14 -12.54 -20.29
C ILE A 52 8.13 -11.07 -19.85
N TYR A 53 9.23 -10.56 -19.28
CA TYR A 53 9.31 -9.14 -18.90
C TYR A 53 9.28 -8.22 -20.11
N LEU A 54 9.98 -8.59 -21.20
CA LEU A 54 9.98 -7.81 -22.44
C LEU A 54 8.60 -7.81 -23.09
N GLU A 55 7.93 -8.96 -23.13
CA GLU A 55 6.58 -9.08 -23.68
C GLU A 55 5.54 -8.31 -22.85
N LEU A 56 5.61 -8.39 -21.51
CA LEU A 56 4.78 -7.57 -20.62
C LEU A 56 5.04 -6.07 -20.83
N ALA A 57 6.28 -5.68 -21.08
CA ALA A 57 6.66 -4.31 -21.41
C ALA A 57 6.31 -3.91 -22.86
N GLN A 58 5.83 -4.84 -23.68
CA GLN A 58 5.65 -4.69 -25.13
C GLN A 58 6.92 -4.14 -25.82
N MET A 59 8.06 -4.58 -25.33
CA MET A 59 9.38 -4.29 -25.89
C MET A 59 9.74 -5.46 -26.82
N GLY A 60 10.00 -5.15 -28.08
CA GLY A 60 10.22 -6.17 -29.10
C GLY A 60 11.59 -6.81 -28.92
N THR A 61 11.66 -8.15 -28.91
CA THR A 61 12.92 -8.91 -28.91
C THR A 61 13.80 -8.62 -30.15
N SER A 62 13.28 -7.92 -31.15
CA SER A 62 14.01 -7.54 -32.36
C SER A 62 14.91 -6.32 -32.21
N LYS A 63 14.85 -5.58 -31.09
CA LYS A 63 15.75 -4.46 -30.81
C LYS A 63 16.86 -4.89 -29.86
N VAL A 64 18.09 -4.85 -30.35
CA VAL A 64 19.32 -5.18 -29.57
C VAL A 64 19.39 -4.40 -28.25
N GLU A 65 18.85 -3.18 -28.23
CA GLU A 65 18.81 -2.31 -27.04
C GLU A 65 17.86 -2.85 -25.95
N ASP A 66 16.70 -3.39 -26.33
CA ASP A 66 15.70 -3.93 -25.38
C ASP A 66 16.24 -5.22 -24.71
N GLU A 67 16.92 -6.07 -25.48
CA GLU A 67 17.60 -7.25 -24.92
C GLU A 67 18.78 -6.90 -24.02
N ALA A 68 19.53 -5.85 -24.36
CA ALA A 68 20.64 -5.39 -23.54
C ALA A 68 20.13 -4.82 -22.20
N LEU A 69 19.01 -4.10 -22.23
CA LEU A 69 18.34 -3.58 -21.05
C LEU A 69 17.94 -4.70 -20.09
N ILE A 70 17.19 -5.71 -20.56
CA ILE A 70 16.77 -6.80 -19.65
C ILE A 70 17.98 -7.59 -19.14
N ARG A 71 19.03 -7.76 -19.95
CA ARG A 71 20.26 -8.43 -19.50
C ARG A 71 20.95 -7.67 -18.37
N ARG A 72 21.02 -6.33 -18.44
CA ARG A 72 21.61 -5.50 -17.38
C ARG A 72 20.77 -5.53 -16.11
N VAL A 73 19.46 -5.35 -16.21
CA VAL A 73 18.54 -5.43 -15.07
C VAL A 73 18.64 -6.80 -14.40
N MET A 74 18.65 -7.88 -15.19
CA MET A 74 18.76 -9.24 -14.68
C MET A 74 20.18 -9.58 -14.17
N ALA A 75 21.23 -8.86 -14.56
CA ALA A 75 22.57 -9.09 -14.01
C ALA A 75 22.73 -8.54 -12.58
N SER A 76 21.81 -7.67 -12.14
CA SER A 76 21.84 -7.09 -10.80
C SER A 76 21.81 -8.15 -9.72
N SER A 77 22.62 -7.94 -8.67
CA SER A 77 22.64 -8.77 -7.48
C SER A 77 21.75 -8.24 -6.35
N LYS A 78 21.04 -7.13 -6.60
CA LYS A 78 20.23 -6.42 -5.61
C LYS A 78 18.72 -6.61 -5.80
N ILE A 79 18.00 -6.71 -4.70
CA ILE A 79 16.54 -6.48 -4.70
C ILE A 79 16.35 -4.98 -4.69
N TRP A 80 15.87 -4.43 -5.80
CA TRP A 80 15.83 -2.99 -5.98
C TRP A 80 15.02 -2.22 -4.94
N THR A 81 13.91 -2.80 -4.47
CA THR A 81 13.09 -2.21 -3.39
C THR A 81 13.72 -2.29 -2.01
N ALA A 82 14.72 -3.15 -1.81
CA ALA A 82 15.36 -3.35 -0.51
C ALA A 82 16.78 -2.76 -0.45
N ASP A 83 17.56 -2.94 -1.52
CA ASP A 83 19.01 -2.71 -1.55
C ASP A 83 19.41 -1.52 -2.45
N GLY A 84 18.43 -0.94 -3.16
CA GLY A 84 18.64 0.08 -4.19
C GLY A 84 19.29 -0.47 -5.46
N CYS A 85 19.85 0.42 -6.29
CA CYS A 85 20.58 0.07 -7.50
C CYS A 85 22.10 0.00 -7.27
N GLU A 86 22.85 -0.65 -8.16
CA GLU A 86 24.31 -0.63 -8.19
C GLU A 86 24.84 0.55 -9.02
N SER A 87 24.09 1.01 -10.04
CA SER A 87 24.46 2.16 -10.86
C SER A 87 23.25 2.98 -11.34
N GLN A 88 23.49 4.23 -11.77
CA GLN A 88 22.45 5.09 -12.36
C GLN A 88 21.89 4.57 -13.70
N GLU A 89 22.71 3.88 -14.49
CA GLU A 89 22.26 3.31 -15.77
C GLU A 89 21.30 2.15 -15.51
N GLU A 90 21.67 1.27 -14.59
CA GLU A 90 20.81 0.21 -14.09
C GLU A 90 19.50 0.83 -13.56
N ALA A 91 19.61 1.87 -12.70
CA ALA A 91 18.52 2.69 -12.15
C ALA A 91 17.48 3.06 -13.22
N ALA A 92 17.96 3.64 -14.31
CA ALA A 92 17.14 4.09 -15.41
C ALA A 92 16.49 2.92 -16.17
N ASP A 93 17.24 1.86 -16.45
CA ASP A 93 16.78 0.70 -17.20
C ASP A 93 15.60 -0.01 -16.53
N PHE A 94 15.71 -0.31 -15.24
CA PHE A 94 14.61 -0.92 -14.49
C PHE A 94 13.40 -0.01 -14.45
N LEU A 95 13.59 1.30 -14.19
CA LEU A 95 12.48 2.25 -14.16
C LEU A 95 11.76 2.30 -15.50
N VAL A 96 12.49 2.26 -16.62
CA VAL A 96 11.90 2.19 -17.96
C VAL A 96 11.12 0.90 -18.16
N LEU A 97 11.71 -0.25 -17.82
CA LEU A 97 11.07 -1.56 -17.95
C LEU A 97 9.81 -1.66 -17.09
N PHE A 98 9.93 -1.37 -15.79
CA PHE A 98 8.84 -1.50 -14.85
C PHE A 98 7.70 -0.53 -15.16
N ARG A 99 7.99 0.73 -15.55
CA ARG A 99 6.93 1.67 -16.00
C ARG A 99 6.16 1.10 -17.18
N LYS A 100 6.84 0.56 -18.19
CA LYS A 100 6.18 -0.05 -19.35
C LYS A 100 5.32 -1.26 -18.96
N ILE A 101 5.85 -2.16 -18.14
CA ILE A 101 5.09 -3.31 -17.62
C ILE A 101 3.84 -2.83 -16.89
N ARG A 102 4.01 -1.89 -15.95
CA ARG A 102 2.93 -1.32 -15.15
C ARG A 102 1.86 -0.68 -16.02
N ASP A 103 2.25 0.20 -16.94
CA ASP A 103 1.31 0.92 -17.80
C ASP A 103 0.53 -0.06 -18.71
N ASN A 104 1.18 -1.13 -19.20
CA ASN A 104 0.52 -2.18 -19.97
C ASN A 104 -0.43 -3.03 -19.13
N ILE A 105 -0.07 -3.35 -17.88
CA ILE A 105 -0.97 -4.04 -16.94
C ILE A 105 -2.15 -3.15 -16.55
N HIS A 106 -1.95 -1.85 -16.36
CA HIS A 106 -3.04 -0.90 -16.12
C HIS A 106 -3.99 -0.81 -17.32
N GLN A 107 -3.47 -0.82 -18.55
CA GLN A 107 -4.32 -0.89 -19.74
C GLN A 107 -5.11 -2.20 -19.79
N LEU A 108 -4.46 -3.33 -19.50
CA LEU A 108 -5.12 -4.64 -19.41
C LEU A 108 -6.23 -4.63 -18.34
N GLN A 109 -5.94 -4.06 -17.17
CA GLN A 109 -6.88 -3.91 -16.07
C GLN A 109 -8.12 -3.12 -16.51
N GLN A 110 -7.93 -1.98 -17.19
CA GLN A 110 -9.01 -1.15 -17.72
C GLN A 110 -9.84 -1.90 -18.77
N ASP A 111 -9.18 -2.55 -19.73
CA ASP A 111 -9.83 -3.27 -20.83
C ASP A 111 -10.71 -4.42 -20.32
N LEU A 112 -10.29 -5.08 -19.24
CA LEU A 112 -11.01 -6.20 -18.64
C LEU A 112 -11.95 -5.76 -17.50
N GLY A 113 -11.92 -4.49 -17.09
CA GLY A 113 -12.70 -3.99 -15.96
C GLY A 113 -12.33 -4.64 -14.63
N ILE A 114 -11.06 -5.00 -14.44
CA ILE A 114 -10.56 -5.59 -13.18
C ILE A 114 -10.45 -4.49 -12.13
N SER A 115 -11.05 -4.70 -10.97
CA SER A 115 -11.05 -3.72 -9.89
C SER A 115 -9.63 -3.46 -9.37
N GLY A 116 -9.34 -2.20 -9.02
CA GLY A 116 -8.13 -1.84 -8.27
C GLY A 116 -8.33 -1.87 -6.74
N VAL A 117 -9.43 -2.46 -6.27
CA VAL A 117 -9.85 -2.48 -4.87
C VAL A 117 -9.99 -3.92 -4.39
N SER A 118 -9.38 -4.22 -3.25
CA SER A 118 -9.49 -5.50 -2.55
C SER A 118 -10.18 -5.30 -1.19
N GLN A 119 -10.57 -6.40 -0.54
CA GLN A 119 -11.06 -6.35 0.84
C GLN A 119 -9.86 -6.35 1.79
N ARG A 120 -9.72 -5.27 2.56
CA ARG A 120 -8.75 -5.18 3.65
C ARG A 120 -9.40 -5.59 4.95
N HIS A 121 -8.71 -6.47 5.67
CA HIS A 121 -9.10 -6.90 7.00
C HIS A 121 -8.18 -6.26 8.04
N ILE A 122 -8.76 -5.64 9.05
CA ILE A 122 -8.02 -5.05 10.16
C ILE A 122 -8.65 -5.50 11.48
N SER A 123 -7.80 -5.83 12.45
CA SER A 123 -8.22 -6.13 13.82
C SER A 123 -7.55 -5.13 14.76
N ILE A 124 -8.36 -4.27 15.39
CA ILE A 124 -7.89 -3.35 16.42
C ILE A 124 -8.70 -3.63 17.68
N ARG A 125 -8.03 -3.80 18.82
CA ARG A 125 -8.69 -4.09 20.10
C ARG A 125 -9.61 -5.32 20.05
N ASP A 126 -9.18 -6.38 19.36
CA ASP A 126 -9.96 -7.61 19.09
C ASP A 126 -11.27 -7.41 18.32
N HIS A 127 -11.49 -6.24 17.71
CA HIS A 127 -12.62 -6.00 16.84
C HIS A 127 -12.16 -6.18 15.40
N LEU A 128 -12.69 -7.19 14.72
CA LEU A 128 -12.41 -7.41 13.29
C LEU A 128 -13.31 -6.52 12.45
N PHE A 129 -12.70 -5.79 11.52
CA PHE A 129 -13.40 -4.98 10.54
C PHE A 129 -12.84 -5.24 9.15
N SER A 130 -13.74 -5.28 8.17
CA SER A 130 -13.40 -5.51 6.76
C SER A 130 -13.97 -4.39 5.94
N TYR A 131 -13.13 -3.79 5.09
CA TYR A 131 -13.51 -2.68 4.24
C TYR A 131 -12.76 -2.72 2.91
N PRO A 132 -13.36 -2.21 1.82
CA PRO A 132 -12.65 -2.07 0.56
C PRO A 132 -11.50 -1.06 0.69
N ALA A 133 -10.32 -1.42 0.22
CA ALA A 133 -9.15 -0.54 0.16
C ALA A 133 -8.48 -0.63 -1.23
N PRO A 134 -7.82 0.45 -1.69
CA PRO A 134 -7.01 0.38 -2.91
C PRO A 134 -5.89 -0.67 -2.77
N GLU A 135 -5.60 -1.36 -3.87
CA GLU A 135 -4.34 -2.09 -4.04
C GLU A 135 -3.30 -1.14 -4.62
N ASP A 136 -2.24 -0.85 -3.85
CA ASP A 136 -1.27 0.23 -4.10
C ASP A 136 -0.67 0.30 -5.51
N GLN A 137 -0.61 -0.83 -6.22
CA GLN A 137 -0.01 -0.92 -7.56
C GLN A 137 -1.04 -0.82 -8.70
N LEU A 138 -2.34 -0.93 -8.42
CA LEU A 138 -3.41 -0.90 -9.42
C LEU A 138 -4.07 0.48 -9.50
N ILE A 139 -4.68 0.77 -10.65
CA ILE A 139 -5.43 2.01 -10.83
C ILE A 139 -6.88 1.85 -10.36
N LEU A 140 -7.47 2.93 -9.86
CA LEU A 140 -8.88 2.96 -9.49
C LEU A 140 -9.77 3.20 -10.72
N LEU A 141 -10.68 2.27 -10.98
CA LEU A 141 -11.74 2.44 -11.98
C LEU A 141 -12.91 3.28 -11.42
N GLU A 142 -13.79 3.76 -12.29
CA GLU A 142 -14.95 4.58 -11.87
C GLU A 142 -15.90 3.82 -10.93
N TYR A 143 -16.02 2.50 -11.09
CA TYR A 143 -16.78 1.67 -10.16
C TYR A 143 -16.10 1.62 -8.78
N ASP A 144 -14.77 1.50 -8.73
CA ASP A 144 -13.99 1.41 -7.48
C ASP A 144 -14.14 2.67 -6.63
N ARG A 145 -14.14 3.84 -7.26
CA ARG A 145 -14.40 5.12 -6.59
C ARG A 145 -15.73 5.14 -5.85
N ARG A 146 -16.78 4.56 -6.45
CA ARG A 146 -18.09 4.46 -5.78
C ARG A 146 -18.04 3.47 -4.61
N VAL A 147 -17.36 2.34 -4.75
CA VAL A 147 -17.17 1.35 -3.69
C VAL A 147 -16.46 1.97 -2.48
N LEU A 148 -15.33 2.64 -2.69
CA LEU A 148 -14.55 3.29 -1.65
C LEU A 148 -15.34 4.40 -0.94
N LYS A 149 -16.03 5.26 -1.72
CA LYS A 149 -16.85 6.33 -1.14
C LYS A 149 -17.99 5.80 -0.27
N ASN A 150 -18.62 4.71 -0.69
CA ASN A 150 -19.70 4.07 0.08
C ASN A 150 -19.19 3.39 1.36
N ALA A 151 -17.90 3.05 1.43
CA ALA A 151 -17.31 2.44 2.62
C ALA A 151 -16.92 3.44 3.71
N VAL A 152 -16.74 4.73 3.35
CA VAL A 152 -16.35 5.80 4.30
C VAL A 152 -17.18 5.77 5.59
N PRO A 153 -18.53 5.75 5.58
CA PRO A 153 -19.30 5.75 6.83
C PRO A 153 -19.01 4.53 7.73
N GLY A 154 -18.72 3.37 7.13
CA GLY A 154 -18.36 2.16 7.87
C GLY A 154 -17.01 2.28 8.57
N VAL A 155 -15.99 2.80 7.87
CA VAL A 155 -14.65 3.04 8.43
C VAL A 155 -14.71 4.05 9.57
N ILE A 156 -15.46 5.14 9.38
CA ILE A 156 -15.67 6.17 10.42
C ILE A 156 -16.36 5.58 11.63
N LYS A 157 -17.46 4.84 11.44
CA LYS A 157 -18.18 4.20 12.53
C LYS A 157 -17.26 3.27 13.33
N TYR A 158 -16.48 2.44 12.64
CA TYR A 158 -15.52 1.54 13.27
C TYR A 158 -14.45 2.31 14.07
N PHE A 159 -13.87 3.36 13.50
CA PHE A 159 -12.93 4.24 14.22
C PHE A 159 -13.55 4.83 15.48
N LEU A 160 -14.75 5.42 15.37
CA LEU A 160 -15.44 6.05 16.48
C LEU A 160 -15.78 5.06 17.61
N GLU A 161 -16.20 3.83 17.26
CA GLU A 161 -16.40 2.75 18.22
C GLU A 161 -15.12 2.44 19.00
N LEU A 162 -13.97 2.32 18.31
CA LEU A 162 -12.67 2.02 18.92
C LEU A 162 -12.18 3.11 19.89
N VAL A 163 -12.38 4.39 19.55
CA VAL A 163 -11.90 5.50 20.37
C VAL A 163 -12.81 5.77 21.57
N GLN A 164 -14.11 5.47 21.46
CA GLN A 164 -15.09 5.68 22.52
C GLN A 164 -15.12 4.55 23.55
N MET A 165 -14.81 3.30 23.16
CA MET A 165 -14.81 2.16 24.08
C MET A 165 -13.71 2.28 25.16
N SER A 166 -14.02 1.82 26.38
CA SER A 166 -13.10 1.94 27.53
C SER A 166 -11.82 1.09 27.37
N PRO A 167 -10.62 1.62 27.64
CA PRO A 167 -10.36 3.02 27.98
C PRO A 167 -10.51 3.92 26.76
N THR A 168 -11.17 5.05 26.96
CA THR A 168 -11.45 6.03 25.91
C THR A 168 -10.15 6.71 25.48
N TYR A 169 -9.93 6.80 24.18
CA TYR A 169 -8.74 7.42 23.61
C TYR A 169 -8.88 8.94 23.57
N ASN A 170 -7.76 9.64 23.71
CA ASN A 170 -7.70 11.08 23.50
C ASN A 170 -7.64 11.36 22.01
N LEU A 171 -8.62 12.12 21.48
CA LEU A 171 -8.76 12.35 20.04
C LEU A 171 -8.16 13.70 19.62
N PHE A 172 -7.39 13.68 18.54
CA PHE A 172 -6.69 14.82 17.98
C PHE A 172 -6.95 14.93 16.47
N PHE A 173 -7.02 16.17 15.97
CA PHE A 173 -6.84 16.50 14.56
C PHE A 173 -5.37 16.89 14.35
N VAL A 174 -4.74 16.37 13.31
CA VAL A 174 -3.35 16.68 12.99
C VAL A 174 -3.32 17.69 11.85
N ASP A 175 -2.69 18.84 12.10
CA ASP A 175 -2.56 19.88 11.09
C ASP A 175 -1.39 19.62 10.13
N GLU A 176 -1.20 20.52 9.16
CA GLU A 176 -0.12 20.45 8.15
C GLU A 176 1.30 20.50 8.71
N ASN A 177 1.47 20.94 9.96
CA ASN A 177 2.74 21.01 10.67
C ASN A 177 2.89 19.86 11.68
N GLU A 178 2.06 18.82 11.56
CA GLU A 178 2.02 17.65 12.44
C GLU A 178 1.63 17.97 13.90
N ASN A 179 1.02 19.14 14.16
CA ASN A 179 0.56 19.47 15.51
C ASN A 179 -0.74 18.73 15.82
N LYS A 180 -0.78 18.10 16.99
CA LYS A 180 -1.95 17.38 17.51
C LYS A 180 -2.88 18.34 18.26
N ILE A 181 -3.99 18.73 17.62
CA ILE A 181 -5.00 19.64 18.18
C ILE A 181 -6.15 18.82 18.77
N PRO A 182 -6.48 18.93 20.08
CA PRO A 182 -7.60 18.21 20.67
C PRO A 182 -8.89 18.44 19.89
N THR A 183 -9.61 17.36 19.57
CA THR A 183 -10.82 17.41 18.76
C THR A 183 -11.94 16.55 19.33
N THR A 184 -13.09 16.51 18.65
CA THR A 184 -14.28 15.80 19.10
C THR A 184 -14.80 14.85 18.02
N VAL A 185 -15.59 13.87 18.44
CA VAL A 185 -16.26 12.92 17.53
C VAL A 185 -17.13 13.65 16.50
N ALA A 186 -17.81 14.73 16.90
CA ALA A 186 -18.63 15.52 15.99
C ALA A 186 -17.82 16.13 14.82
N ILE A 187 -16.56 16.49 15.05
CA ILE A 187 -15.67 17.02 14.00
C ILE A 187 -15.26 15.92 13.02
N VAL A 188 -15.03 14.69 13.51
CA VAL A 188 -14.75 13.53 12.66
C VAL A 188 -15.96 13.18 11.79
N GLU A 189 -17.16 13.19 12.37
CA GLU A 189 -18.41 12.93 11.65
C GLU A 189 -18.70 14.00 10.58
N ASP A 190 -18.45 15.29 10.87
CA ASP A 190 -18.56 16.36 9.86
C ASP A 190 -17.56 16.18 8.71
N ALA A 191 -16.31 15.84 9.02
CA ALA A 191 -15.28 15.59 8.02
C ALA A 191 -15.64 14.41 7.10
N ALA A 192 -16.29 13.38 7.64
CA ALA A 192 -16.74 12.21 6.90
C ALA A 192 -17.67 12.55 5.73
N ALA A 193 -18.52 13.57 5.87
CA ALA A 193 -19.47 13.96 4.82
C ALA A 193 -18.77 14.49 3.55
N ARG A 194 -17.52 14.95 3.67
CA ARG A 194 -16.71 15.50 2.58
C ARG A 194 -15.71 14.49 2.01
N ALA A 195 -15.49 13.38 2.68
CA ALA A 195 -14.49 12.40 2.28
C ALA A 195 -14.95 11.55 1.08
N VAL A 196 -14.00 11.21 0.22
CA VAL A 196 -14.19 10.28 -0.90
C VAL A 196 -13.59 8.91 -0.63
N LYS A 197 -12.60 8.83 0.27
CA LYS A 197 -11.93 7.60 0.71
C LYS A 197 -11.53 7.77 2.18
N ALA A 198 -11.58 6.69 2.95
CA ALA A 198 -11.15 6.66 4.34
C ALA A 198 -10.21 5.48 4.57
N GLU A 199 -9.16 5.70 5.36
CA GLU A 199 -8.18 4.69 5.74
C GLU A 199 -8.00 4.69 7.24
N ILE A 200 -7.81 3.49 7.80
CA ILE A 200 -7.59 3.29 9.23
C ILE A 200 -6.43 2.32 9.44
N TYR A 201 -5.57 2.65 10.40
CA TYR A 201 -4.53 1.75 10.89
C TYR A 201 -4.21 2.09 12.35
N SER A 202 -3.40 1.26 12.98
CA SER A 202 -3.00 1.45 14.37
C SER A 202 -1.53 1.14 14.54
N GLU A 203 -0.91 1.84 15.47
CA GLU A 203 0.50 1.65 15.79
C GLU A 203 0.68 1.39 17.28
N SER A 204 1.74 0.66 17.60
CA SER A 204 2.05 0.24 18.97
C SER A 204 3.54 0.02 19.08
N TYR A 205 4.13 0.60 20.12
CA TYR A 205 5.56 0.70 20.24
C TYR A 205 6.02 0.33 21.63
N ASN A 206 7.11 -0.43 21.68
CA ASN A 206 7.96 -0.54 22.86
C ASN A 206 9.05 0.52 22.76
N TRP A 207 8.81 1.67 23.39
CA TRP A 207 9.75 2.79 23.42
C TRP A 207 11.00 2.47 24.24
N LYS A 208 12.17 2.81 23.68
CA LYS A 208 13.46 2.68 24.36
C LYS A 208 14.22 4.01 24.27
N PRO A 209 14.89 4.43 25.36
CA PRO A 209 15.77 5.59 25.29
C PRO A 209 16.98 5.24 24.42
N THR A 210 17.41 6.20 23.60
CA THR A 210 18.65 6.11 22.83
C THR A 210 19.79 6.81 23.58
N ASN A 211 21.02 6.58 23.11
CA ASN A 211 22.21 7.25 23.65
C ASN A 211 22.26 8.76 23.36
N THR A 212 21.30 9.29 22.60
CA THR A 212 21.25 10.70 22.16
C THR A 212 20.12 11.49 22.82
N ASN A 213 19.60 11.02 23.96
CA ASN A 213 18.41 11.62 24.62
C ASN A 213 17.16 11.64 23.72
N CYS A 214 17.08 10.71 22.76
CA CYS A 214 15.90 10.49 21.95
C CYS A 214 15.18 9.21 22.40
N TRP A 215 13.97 9.01 21.89
CA TRP A 215 13.22 7.77 22.06
C TRP A 215 13.12 7.06 20.71
N GLU A 216 13.34 5.75 20.71
CA GLU A 216 13.15 4.89 19.53
C GLU A 216 12.03 3.91 19.83
N GLY A 217 11.01 3.89 18.96
CA GLY A 217 9.87 2.98 19.06
C GLY A 217 10.15 1.71 18.28
N LYS A 218 10.09 0.55 18.95
CA LYS A 218 10.08 -0.75 18.24
C LYS A 218 8.64 -1.24 18.12
N PRO A 219 8.14 -1.55 16.91
CA PRO A 219 6.79 -2.06 16.73
C PRO A 219 6.51 -3.27 17.62
N ALA A 220 5.40 -3.22 18.36
CA ALA A 220 5.03 -4.23 19.33
C ALA A 220 3.51 -4.35 19.40
N PRO A 221 2.90 -5.43 18.89
CA PRO A 221 1.45 -5.61 18.95
C PRO A 221 0.92 -5.56 20.37
N GLN A 222 -0.13 -4.78 20.59
CA GLN A 222 -0.81 -4.65 21.88
C GLN A 222 -2.32 -4.75 21.66
N LEU A 223 -3.05 -5.29 22.65
CA LEU A 223 -4.51 -5.32 22.60
C LEU A 223 -5.08 -3.90 22.44
N HIS A 224 -4.57 -2.96 23.25
CA HIS A 224 -4.86 -1.54 23.11
C HIS A 224 -3.66 -0.89 22.44
N PRO A 225 -3.76 -0.48 21.17
CA PRO A 225 -2.64 0.18 20.50
C PRO A 225 -2.35 1.56 21.10
N ASP A 226 -1.14 2.07 20.90
CA ASP A 226 -0.76 3.40 21.39
C ASP A 226 -1.48 4.48 20.59
N GLU A 227 -1.57 4.29 19.27
CA GLU A 227 -2.23 5.21 18.34
C GLU A 227 -3.19 4.45 17.44
N ILE A 228 -4.34 5.07 17.15
CA ILE A 228 -5.25 4.66 16.08
C ILE A 228 -5.40 5.87 15.16
N HIS A 229 -5.09 5.68 13.90
CA HIS A 229 -5.06 6.74 12.89
C HIS A 229 -6.25 6.59 11.94
N LEU A 230 -6.86 7.71 11.61
CA LEU A 230 -7.88 7.82 10.58
C LEU A 230 -7.48 8.89 9.57
N ILE A 231 -7.37 8.49 8.31
CA ILE A 231 -7.11 9.39 7.19
C ILE A 231 -8.37 9.51 6.36
N LEU A 232 -8.81 10.75 6.11
CA LEU A 232 -9.93 11.06 5.22
C LEU A 232 -9.44 11.83 4.01
N HIS A 233 -9.48 11.20 2.84
CA HIS A 233 -9.13 11.88 1.59
C HIS A 233 -10.35 12.63 1.07
N LEU A 234 -10.15 13.90 0.74
CA LEU A 234 -11.18 14.82 0.25
C LEU A 234 -11.21 14.88 -1.29
N ASP A 235 -10.18 14.37 -1.95
CA ASP A 235 -10.08 14.18 -3.40
C ASP A 235 -9.47 12.82 -3.76
N TRP A 236 -9.69 12.39 -5.00
CA TRP A 236 -9.18 11.11 -5.50
C TRP A 236 -7.69 11.14 -5.85
N ASP A 237 -7.14 12.34 -6.06
CA ASP A 237 -5.72 12.55 -6.33
C ASP A 237 -4.89 12.61 -5.04
N GLU A 238 -5.53 12.45 -3.88
CA GLU A 238 -4.93 12.39 -2.54
C GLU A 238 -4.12 13.64 -2.15
N ASN A 239 -4.36 14.76 -2.82
CA ASN A 239 -3.70 16.04 -2.51
C ASN A 239 -4.36 16.77 -1.35
N LYS A 240 -5.58 16.39 -0.98
CA LYS A 240 -6.34 16.98 0.12
C LYS A 240 -6.81 15.88 1.05
N PHE A 241 -6.34 15.91 2.28
CA PHE A 241 -6.73 14.95 3.30
C PHE A 241 -6.88 15.62 4.67
N MET A 242 -7.62 14.95 5.54
CA MET A 242 -7.70 15.27 6.97
C MET A 242 -7.20 14.07 7.75
N PHE A 243 -6.39 14.32 8.77
CA PHE A 243 -5.77 13.27 9.57
C PHE A 243 -6.20 13.40 11.03
N PHE A 244 -6.61 12.28 11.61
CA PHE A 244 -7.05 12.19 13.00
C PHE A 244 -6.28 11.11 13.73
N ASP A 245 -5.80 11.47 14.91
CA ASP A 245 -5.09 10.57 15.81
C ASP A 245 -5.90 10.35 17.06
N ALA A 246 -6.05 9.09 17.46
CA ALA A 246 -6.55 8.73 18.76
C ALA A 246 -5.41 8.10 19.56
N HIS A 247 -5.09 8.68 20.73
CA HIS A 247 -4.00 8.21 21.58
C HIS A 247 -4.53 7.47 22.80
N TYR A 248 -3.86 6.39 23.15
CA TYR A 248 -4.11 5.69 24.39
C TYR A 248 -3.88 6.64 25.59
N PRO A 249 -4.79 6.68 26.58
CA PRO A 249 -4.78 7.71 27.62
C PRO A 249 -3.69 7.54 28.69
N ASP A 250 -3.01 6.39 28.73
CA ASP A 250 -1.93 6.16 29.70
C ASP A 250 -0.65 6.90 29.28
N ILE A 251 -0.32 7.94 30.05
CA ILE A 251 0.85 8.79 29.79
C ILE A 251 2.19 8.04 29.91
N SER A 252 2.23 6.91 30.62
CA SER A 252 3.46 6.11 30.75
C SER A 252 3.91 5.48 29.43
N ARG A 253 3.00 5.39 28.45
CA ARG A 253 3.32 4.97 27.08
C ARG A 253 4.02 6.06 26.26
N TRP A 254 4.06 7.29 26.78
CA TRP A 254 4.60 8.47 26.13
C TRP A 254 5.76 9.04 26.96
N PRO A 255 6.91 8.33 27.04
CA PRO A 255 7.90 8.59 28.08
C PRO A 255 8.65 9.93 27.93
N TRP A 256 8.56 10.59 26.76
CA TRP A 256 9.04 11.96 26.58
C TRP A 256 8.11 13.02 27.19
N LEU A 257 6.84 12.70 27.45
CA LEU A 257 5.90 13.62 28.11
C LEU A 257 6.06 13.62 29.64
N THR A 258 6.66 12.57 30.21
CA THR A 258 6.86 12.42 31.66
C THR A 258 8.19 12.96 32.17
N ASN A 259 9.13 13.34 31.29
CA ASN A 259 10.48 13.80 31.64
C ASN A 259 10.66 15.33 31.51
N ASN A 260 9.68 16.11 31.94
CA ASN A 260 9.82 17.55 32.18
C ASN A 260 9.96 17.85 33.68
#